data_AF-A0A821QN76-F1
#
_entry.id   AF-A0A821QN76-F1
#
_cell.length_a   1.000
_cell.length_b   1.000
_cell.length_c   1.000
_cell.angle_alpha   90.00
_cell.angle_beta   90.00
_cell.angle_gamma   90.00
#
_symmetry.space_group_name_H-M   'P 1'
#
loop_
_entity.id
_entity.type
_entity.pdbx_description
1 polymer ?
#
loop_
_entity_poly.entity_id
_entity_poly.type
_entity_poly.pdbx_seq_one_letter_code
_entity_poly.pdbx_strand_id
1 'polypeptide(L)'
;EKEWFRKEQFRIAKQAFGDIYNISIQEDSEVYFANFLREELEVTDEMGDDIDLADLLPKVYEPISSWDILQTKLIASMTKMNEEIRGSNMDLVFFKDAMIHLLRISRVINMPKGHLLLVGVGGSGKQSLTKLAAYIAGYKYFQISVSRTYTLNNFLDDLRNIYRRAARLGQGIVFMFTDNDIKDDQFLEYLNNVLSSGEVSGLITREEMDETLSELSVKMKKEYPKRLLTNENLQNYYYERLRKNLHIVLCFSPDNRKFRERALKFPALVSGCTIDWFHRWPLDALIAVSNVYLNRFDILVTSNTIKKNVIELMADIHDDVSRICENYYEKFRRRTYVTPKSFLSFINAFKLYYQKQREYFEKEKQKMKTGVQKLFEAAEQVQEITQELISKEKNMAIANMEAAKQVAEMEVLRSAAEIKTKEVQESKETAEILVKQVNEEKAIAEEELSAAEVILKEAEEAVKKHKY
;
A
#
# COMPACT_ATOMS: atom_id res chain seq x y z
N GLU A 1 -8.44 27.88 -27.40
CA GLU A 1 -9.23 27.32 -28.52
C GLU A 1 -10.58 26.75 -28.09
N LYS A 2 -10.66 25.71 -27.24
CA LYS A 2 -11.94 25.11 -26.82
C LYS A 2 -12.92 26.11 -26.18
N GLU A 3 -12.43 26.96 -25.28
CA GLU A 3 -13.26 28.02 -24.66
C GLU A 3 -13.78 29.02 -25.68
N TRP A 4 -12.92 29.42 -26.63
CA TRP A 4 -13.31 30.32 -27.71
C TRP A 4 -14.41 29.70 -28.58
N PHE A 5 -14.25 28.43 -28.98
CA PHE A 5 -15.24 27.73 -29.78
C PHE A 5 -16.58 27.60 -29.05
N ARG A 6 -16.56 27.32 -27.74
CA ARG A 6 -17.78 27.27 -26.91
C ARG A 6 -18.47 28.62 -26.84
N LYS A 7 -17.74 29.69 -26.53
CA LYS A 7 -18.29 31.06 -26.49
C LYS A 7 -18.93 31.42 -27.82
N GLU A 8 -18.31 31.02 -28.92
CA GLU A 8 -18.83 31.25 -30.26
C GLU A 8 -20.09 30.42 -30.57
N GLN A 9 -20.12 29.15 -30.17
CA GLN A 9 -21.33 28.32 -30.25
C GLN A 9 -22.50 28.94 -29.49
N PHE A 10 -22.26 29.41 -28.27
CA PHE A 10 -23.27 30.10 -27.46
C PHE A 10 -23.72 31.41 -28.13
N ARG A 11 -22.78 32.20 -28.67
CA ARG A 11 -23.09 33.43 -29.40
C ARG A 11 -24.00 33.18 -30.59
N ILE A 12 -23.69 32.18 -31.41
CA ILE A 12 -24.48 31.81 -32.60
C ILE A 12 -25.84 31.27 -32.19
N ALA A 13 -25.89 30.41 -31.17
CA ALA A 13 -27.15 29.84 -30.71
C ALA A 13 -28.09 30.92 -30.13
N LYS A 14 -27.56 31.89 -29.37
CA LYS A 14 -28.30 33.05 -28.89
C LYS A 14 -28.84 33.92 -30.03
N GLN A 15 -28.06 34.09 -31.10
CA GLN A 15 -28.52 34.80 -32.31
C GLN A 15 -29.63 34.06 -33.04
N ALA A 16 -29.57 32.73 -33.11
CA ALA A 16 -30.54 31.91 -33.83
C ALA A 16 -31.86 31.71 -33.07
N PHE A 17 -31.80 31.56 -31.74
CA PHE A 17 -32.94 31.13 -30.92
C PHE A 17 -33.45 32.22 -29.94
N GLY A 18 -32.80 33.38 -29.87
CA GLY A 18 -33.22 34.51 -29.02
C GLY A 18 -33.27 34.15 -27.53
N ASP A 19 -34.25 34.69 -26.80
CA ASP A 19 -34.39 34.51 -25.34
C ASP A 19 -34.85 33.09 -24.93
N ILE A 20 -35.40 32.29 -25.84
CA ILE A 20 -35.80 30.88 -25.60
C ILE A 20 -34.58 30.01 -25.26
N TYR A 21 -33.40 30.40 -25.79
CA TYR A 21 -32.14 29.72 -25.52
C TYR A 21 -31.72 29.82 -24.04
N ASN A 22 -31.93 30.98 -23.40
CA ASN A 22 -31.57 31.21 -22.00
C ASN A 22 -32.41 30.40 -21.01
N ILE A 23 -33.61 29.96 -21.40
CA ILE A 23 -34.53 29.19 -20.54
C ILE A 23 -34.16 27.70 -20.53
N SER A 24 -33.53 27.21 -21.59
CA SER A 24 -33.35 25.77 -21.84
C SER A 24 -31.97 25.23 -21.45
N ILE A 25 -30.95 26.08 -21.50
CA ILE A 25 -29.55 25.73 -21.19
C ILE A 25 -28.99 26.90 -20.38
N GLN A 26 -28.65 26.68 -19.10
CA GLN A 26 -27.97 27.69 -18.31
C GLN A 26 -26.63 28.02 -18.98
N GLU A 27 -26.30 29.31 -19.09
CA GLU A 27 -24.97 29.76 -19.53
C GLU A 27 -23.91 28.97 -18.71
N ASP A 28 -23.02 28.26 -19.41
CA ASP A 28 -21.95 27.39 -18.89
C ASP A 28 -22.30 25.97 -18.37
N SER A 29 -23.55 25.48 -18.45
CA SER A 29 -23.83 24.09 -18.06
C SER A 29 -23.43 23.08 -19.14
N GLU A 30 -22.33 22.35 -18.94
CA GLU A 30 -21.94 21.21 -19.79
C GLU A 30 -22.87 20.01 -19.55
N VAL A 31 -23.78 19.73 -20.48
CA VAL A 31 -24.62 18.52 -20.43
C VAL A 31 -23.90 17.38 -21.12
N TYR A 32 -23.65 16.30 -20.38
CA TYR A 32 -23.09 15.07 -20.91
C TYR A 32 -24.17 13.99 -20.98
N PHE A 33 -24.09 13.15 -22.00
CA PHE A 33 -25.04 12.08 -22.25
C PHE A 33 -24.33 10.73 -22.23
N ALA A 34 -25.01 9.72 -21.71
CA ALA A 34 -24.51 8.36 -21.62
C ALA A 34 -25.63 7.39 -22.02
N ASN A 35 -25.25 6.25 -22.60
CA ASN A 35 -26.19 5.21 -23.07
C ASN A 35 -26.22 3.96 -22.17
N PHE A 36 -25.60 4.01 -21.00
CA PHE A 36 -25.47 2.88 -20.09
C PHE A 36 -25.96 3.22 -18.68
N LEU A 37 -26.77 4.28 -18.54
CA LEU A 37 -27.27 4.74 -17.23
C LEU A 37 -28.41 3.89 -16.70
N ARG A 38 -29.13 3.16 -17.56
CA ARG A 38 -30.18 2.23 -17.16
C ARG A 38 -29.63 0.89 -16.68
N GLU A 39 -30.42 0.17 -15.91
CA GLU A 39 -30.06 -1.16 -15.41
C GLU A 39 -30.34 -2.24 -16.46
N GLU A 40 -29.69 -3.39 -16.29
CA GLU A 40 -29.91 -4.58 -17.11
C GLU A 40 -31.38 -5.02 -16.98
N LEU A 41 -32.01 -5.36 -18.09
CA LEU A 41 -33.37 -5.91 -18.07
C LEU A 41 -33.30 -7.35 -17.53
N GLU A 42 -34.18 -7.67 -16.58
CA GLU A 42 -34.33 -9.05 -16.09
C GLU A 42 -34.86 -9.95 -17.22
N VAL A 43 -34.27 -11.13 -17.37
CA VAL A 43 -34.74 -12.12 -18.35
C VAL A 43 -36.07 -12.69 -17.83
N THR A 44 -37.18 -12.26 -18.42
CA THR A 44 -38.52 -12.81 -18.14
C THR A 44 -38.74 -14.10 -18.92
N ASP A 45 -39.58 -15.02 -18.44
CA ASP A 45 -39.89 -16.30 -19.14
C ASP A 45 -40.44 -16.13 -20.58
N GLU A 46 -40.88 -14.92 -20.95
CA GLU A 46 -41.33 -14.54 -22.31
C GLU A 46 -40.18 -14.21 -23.28
N MET A 47 -38.97 -13.99 -22.76
CA MET A 47 -37.75 -13.62 -23.48
C MET A 47 -37.02 -14.91 -23.86
N GLY A 48 -37.37 -15.50 -25.02
CA GLY A 48 -36.84 -16.82 -25.45
C GLY A 48 -35.31 -16.93 -25.48
N ASP A 49 -34.79 -18.17 -25.46
CA ASP A 49 -33.36 -18.55 -25.27
C ASP A 49 -32.31 -17.94 -26.23
N ASP A 50 -32.74 -17.17 -27.24
CA ASP A 50 -31.93 -16.64 -28.35
C ASP A 50 -31.53 -15.16 -28.17
N ILE A 51 -31.64 -14.57 -26.97
CA ILE A 51 -31.35 -13.15 -26.74
C ILE A 51 -29.85 -12.95 -26.48
N ASP A 52 -29.22 -12.15 -27.34
CA ASP A 52 -27.83 -11.72 -27.14
C ASP A 52 -27.74 -10.86 -25.87
N LEU A 53 -26.73 -11.11 -25.02
CA LEU A 53 -26.50 -10.38 -23.77
C LEU A 53 -26.39 -8.85 -23.97
N ALA A 54 -26.02 -8.41 -25.18
CA ALA A 54 -25.94 -7.00 -25.55
C ALA A 54 -27.31 -6.33 -25.74
N ASP A 55 -28.37 -7.10 -25.99
CA ASP A 55 -29.74 -6.63 -26.18
C ASP A 55 -30.51 -6.52 -24.85
N LEU A 56 -30.01 -7.15 -23.78
CA LEU A 56 -30.52 -7.02 -22.41
C LEU A 56 -30.13 -5.67 -21.75
N LEU A 57 -29.23 -4.92 -22.38
CA LEU A 57 -28.77 -3.61 -21.92
C LEU A 57 -29.50 -2.50 -22.70
N PRO A 58 -30.48 -1.79 -22.11
CA PRO A 58 -31.19 -0.72 -22.80
C PRO A 58 -30.25 0.46 -23.07
N LYS A 59 -29.81 0.58 -24.33
CA LYS A 59 -28.85 1.61 -24.80
C LYS A 59 -29.51 2.98 -25.03
N VAL A 60 -30.18 3.52 -24.01
CA VAL A 60 -30.89 4.81 -24.12
C VAL A 60 -29.93 5.96 -23.85
N TYR A 61 -29.72 6.82 -24.85
CA TYR A 61 -28.84 7.98 -24.75
C TYR A 61 -29.52 9.12 -24.00
N GLU A 62 -29.20 9.28 -22.72
CA GLU A 62 -29.86 10.24 -21.81
C GLU A 62 -28.85 11.07 -21.01
N PRO A 63 -29.22 12.28 -20.54
CA PRO A 63 -28.28 13.17 -19.85
C PRO A 63 -27.88 12.63 -18.47
N ILE A 64 -26.64 12.88 -18.06
CA ILE A 64 -26.16 12.53 -16.72
C ILE A 64 -26.77 13.49 -15.68
N SER A 65 -27.29 12.95 -14.58
CA SER A 65 -27.82 13.76 -13.49
C SER A 65 -26.72 14.35 -12.60
N SER A 66 -25.70 13.53 -12.26
CA SER A 66 -24.56 13.94 -11.44
C SER A 66 -23.30 13.12 -11.76
N TRP A 67 -22.14 13.75 -11.59
CA TRP A 67 -20.83 13.10 -11.71
C TRP A 67 -20.62 11.98 -10.69
N ASP A 68 -21.11 12.14 -9.46
CA ASP A 68 -20.95 11.14 -8.39
C ASP A 68 -21.73 9.85 -8.68
N ILE A 69 -22.92 9.99 -9.29
CA ILE A 69 -23.75 8.85 -9.71
C ILE A 69 -23.04 8.10 -10.84
N LEU A 70 -22.53 8.84 -11.84
CA LEU A 70 -21.76 8.26 -12.93
C LEU A 70 -20.51 7.55 -12.40
N GLN A 71 -19.79 8.18 -11.47
CA GLN A 71 -18.60 7.62 -10.85
C GLN A 71 -18.90 6.30 -10.13
N THR A 72 -19.93 6.28 -9.29
CA THR A 72 -20.37 5.07 -8.58
C THR A 72 -20.70 3.95 -9.55
N LYS A 73 -21.43 4.26 -10.63
CA LYS A 73 -21.80 3.27 -11.64
C LYS A 73 -20.59 2.72 -12.41
N LEU A 74 -19.65 3.59 -12.79
CA LEU A 74 -18.42 3.16 -13.46
C LEU A 74 -17.53 2.30 -12.56
N ILE A 75 -17.44 2.61 -11.26
CA ILE A 75 -16.74 1.79 -10.28
C ILE A 75 -17.42 0.42 -10.17
N ALA A 76 -18.74 0.36 -10.09
CA ALA A 76 -19.48 -0.90 -10.05
C ALA A 76 -19.23 -1.75 -11.32
N SER A 77 -19.30 -1.16 -12.51
CA SER A 77 -18.99 -1.85 -13.77
C SER A 77 -17.54 -2.34 -13.84
N MET A 78 -16.58 -1.55 -13.32
CA MET A 78 -15.17 -1.95 -13.25
C MET A 78 -14.98 -3.14 -12.31
N THR A 79 -15.65 -3.15 -11.16
CA THR A 79 -15.60 -4.26 -10.19
C THR A 79 -16.19 -5.53 -10.81
N LYS A 80 -17.37 -5.46 -11.43
CA LYS A 80 -17.97 -6.59 -12.15
C LYS A 80 -17.02 -7.17 -13.21
N MET A 81 -16.43 -6.28 -14.03
CA MET A 81 -15.46 -6.69 -15.06
C MET A 81 -14.24 -7.41 -14.46
N ASN A 82 -13.72 -6.93 -13.34
CA ASN A 82 -12.56 -7.54 -12.66
C ASN A 82 -12.90 -8.92 -12.08
N GLU A 83 -14.14 -9.16 -11.67
CA GLU A 83 -14.62 -10.44 -11.15
C GLU A 83 -14.84 -11.47 -12.27
N GLU A 84 -15.42 -11.04 -13.39
CA GLU A 84 -15.71 -11.89 -14.55
C GLU A 84 -14.47 -12.23 -15.38
N ILE A 85 -13.60 -11.24 -15.62
CA ILE A 85 -12.44 -11.37 -16.51
C ILE A 85 -11.16 -11.59 -15.70
N ARG A 86 -10.82 -12.86 -15.48
CA ARG A 86 -9.58 -13.26 -14.79
C ARG A 86 -8.33 -12.75 -15.53
N GLY A 87 -7.42 -12.13 -14.79
CA GLY A 87 -6.09 -11.74 -15.29
C GLY A 87 -6.00 -10.34 -15.94
N SER A 88 -7.09 -9.57 -15.97
CA SER A 88 -7.08 -8.19 -16.49
C SER A 88 -7.63 -7.18 -15.47
N ASN A 89 -7.23 -7.31 -14.20
CA ASN A 89 -7.69 -6.43 -13.13
C ASN A 89 -7.28 -4.98 -13.40
N MET A 90 -8.25 -4.07 -13.40
CA MET A 90 -8.07 -2.64 -13.56
C MET A 90 -8.44 -1.91 -12.26
N ASP A 91 -7.57 -1.01 -11.81
CA ASP A 91 -7.80 -0.11 -10.68
C ASP A 91 -7.76 1.33 -11.20
N LEU A 92 -8.85 1.75 -11.85
CA LEU A 92 -8.96 3.07 -12.46
C LEU A 92 -9.52 4.07 -11.46
N VAL A 93 -8.92 5.26 -11.46
CA VAL A 93 -9.45 6.41 -10.73
C VAL A 93 -10.27 7.27 -11.68
N PHE A 94 -11.56 7.41 -11.40
CA PHE A 94 -12.48 8.21 -12.19
C PHE A 94 -12.54 9.65 -11.68
N PHE A 95 -11.83 10.55 -12.33
CA PHE A 95 -11.99 12.01 -12.21
C PHE A 95 -12.74 12.55 -13.42
N LYS A 96 -13.15 13.83 -13.38
CA LYS A 96 -14.01 14.46 -14.40
C LYS A 96 -13.56 14.16 -15.84
N ASP A 97 -12.30 14.44 -16.18
CA ASP A 97 -11.80 14.22 -17.55
C ASP A 97 -11.76 12.74 -17.95
N ALA A 98 -11.40 11.84 -17.03
CA ALA A 98 -11.41 10.40 -17.30
C ALA A 98 -12.83 9.90 -17.64
N MET A 99 -13.84 10.40 -16.92
CA MET A 99 -15.24 10.10 -17.21
C MET A 99 -15.68 10.70 -18.56
N ILE A 100 -15.28 11.93 -18.87
CA ILE A 100 -15.56 12.55 -20.18
C ILE A 100 -14.98 11.71 -21.33
N HIS A 101 -13.72 11.27 -21.20
CA HIS A 101 -13.08 10.42 -22.20
C HIS A 101 -13.80 9.08 -22.34
N LEU A 102 -14.21 8.45 -21.23
CA LEU A 102 -14.99 7.22 -21.28
C LEU A 102 -16.34 7.42 -22.00
N LEU A 103 -17.05 8.52 -21.74
CA LEU A 103 -18.30 8.84 -22.41
C LEU A 103 -18.11 9.03 -23.92
N ARG A 104 -17.02 9.69 -24.34
CA ARG A 104 -16.67 9.83 -25.76
C ARG A 104 -16.39 8.48 -26.41
N ILE A 105 -15.58 7.64 -25.76
CA ILE A 105 -15.26 6.30 -26.25
C ILE A 105 -16.54 5.47 -26.39
N SER A 106 -17.35 5.42 -25.33
CA SER A 106 -18.62 4.69 -25.33
C SER A 106 -19.58 5.18 -26.42
N ARG A 107 -19.69 6.51 -26.61
CA ARG A 107 -20.52 7.08 -27.67
C ARG A 107 -20.07 6.61 -29.05
N VAL A 108 -18.77 6.66 -29.34
CA VAL A 108 -18.27 6.33 -30.68
C VAL A 108 -18.37 4.83 -30.96
N ILE A 109 -18.01 3.96 -30.01
CA ILE A 109 -18.12 2.50 -30.23
C ILE A 109 -19.57 2.04 -30.43
N ASN A 110 -20.58 2.77 -29.94
CA ASN A 110 -21.98 2.41 -30.16
C ASN A 110 -22.55 2.96 -31.49
N MET A 111 -21.77 3.72 -32.27
CA MET A 111 -22.15 4.15 -33.62
C MET A 111 -21.63 3.19 -34.69
N PRO A 112 -22.39 2.89 -35.75
CA PRO A 112 -21.88 2.09 -36.87
C PRO A 112 -20.72 2.83 -37.55
N LYS A 113 -19.67 2.09 -37.95
CA LYS A 113 -18.37 2.64 -38.40
C LYS A 113 -17.70 3.56 -37.37
N GLY A 114 -18.03 3.40 -36.09
CA GLY A 114 -17.42 4.12 -35.00
C GLY A 114 -16.01 3.62 -34.71
N HIS A 115 -15.01 4.24 -35.34
CA HIS A 115 -13.60 4.00 -35.06
C HIS A 115 -13.01 5.19 -34.29
N LEU A 116 -12.01 4.93 -33.43
CA LEU A 116 -11.39 5.95 -32.60
C LEU A 116 -9.88 6.00 -32.80
N LEU A 117 -9.36 7.23 -32.80
CA LEU A 117 -7.94 7.51 -32.66
C LEU A 117 -7.74 8.27 -31.34
N LEU A 118 -7.28 7.55 -30.32
CA LEU A 118 -6.95 8.10 -29.01
C LEU A 118 -5.49 8.55 -29.02
N VAL A 119 -5.27 9.86 -28.96
CA VAL A 119 -3.93 10.46 -28.99
C VAL A 119 -3.57 10.99 -27.63
N GLY A 120 -2.48 10.51 -27.04
CA GLY A 120 -1.94 11.10 -25.81
C GLY A 120 -0.71 10.38 -25.28
N VAL A 121 -0.06 10.98 -24.29
CA VAL A 121 1.18 10.43 -23.71
C VAL A 121 0.95 9.05 -23.06
N GLY A 122 2.02 8.27 -22.89
CA GLY A 122 1.97 6.98 -22.21
C GLY A 122 1.38 7.10 -20.79
N GLY A 123 0.57 6.12 -20.37
CA GLY A 123 -0.02 6.12 -19.02
C GLY A 123 -1.24 7.02 -18.81
N SER A 124 -1.73 7.72 -19.84
CA SER A 124 -2.94 8.56 -19.80
C SER A 124 -4.27 7.79 -19.65
N GLY A 125 -4.24 6.46 -19.59
CA GLY A 125 -5.44 5.63 -19.41
C GLY A 125 -6.17 5.22 -20.68
N LYS A 126 -5.68 5.59 -21.89
CA LYS A 126 -6.31 5.26 -23.19
C LYS A 126 -6.77 3.80 -23.31
N GLN A 127 -5.86 2.86 -23.07
CA GLN A 127 -6.16 1.43 -23.18
C GLN A 127 -7.18 0.98 -22.12
N SER A 128 -6.96 1.36 -20.86
CA SER A 128 -7.81 0.91 -19.76
C SER A 128 -9.24 1.45 -19.85
N LEU A 129 -9.41 2.71 -20.24
CA LEU A 129 -10.74 3.29 -20.49
C LEU A 129 -11.43 2.62 -21.69
N THR A 130 -10.67 2.27 -22.74
CA THR A 130 -11.24 1.55 -23.90
C THR A 130 -11.72 0.16 -23.51
N LYS A 131 -10.95 -0.58 -22.71
CA LYS A 131 -11.35 -1.91 -22.21
C LYS A 131 -12.63 -1.84 -21.39
N LEU A 132 -12.73 -0.86 -20.49
CA LEU A 132 -13.92 -0.66 -19.68
C LEU A 132 -15.12 -0.22 -20.53
N ALA A 133 -14.94 0.69 -21.49
CA ALA A 133 -16.00 1.12 -22.39
C ALA A 133 -16.51 -0.03 -23.27
N ALA A 134 -15.61 -0.89 -23.76
CA ALA A 134 -15.97 -2.09 -24.51
C ALA A 134 -16.81 -3.05 -23.65
N TYR A 135 -16.39 -3.28 -22.39
CA TYR A 135 -17.15 -4.09 -21.45
C TYR A 135 -18.55 -3.54 -21.19
N ILE A 136 -18.67 -2.23 -20.89
CA ILE A 136 -19.95 -1.55 -20.67
C ILE A 136 -20.88 -1.67 -21.90
N ALA A 137 -20.32 -1.65 -23.11
CA ALA A 137 -21.09 -1.79 -24.34
C ALA A 137 -21.50 -3.24 -24.67
N GLY A 138 -21.02 -4.23 -23.90
CA GLY A 138 -21.20 -5.67 -24.17
C GLY A 138 -20.28 -6.20 -25.27
N TYR A 139 -19.20 -5.49 -25.60
CA TYR A 139 -18.28 -5.84 -26.68
C TYR A 139 -17.02 -6.53 -26.16
N LYS A 140 -16.54 -7.52 -26.92
CA LYS A 140 -15.27 -8.18 -26.64
C LYS A 140 -14.14 -7.33 -27.19
N TYR A 141 -13.16 -6.98 -26.35
CA TYR A 141 -11.96 -6.34 -26.86
C TYR A 141 -10.97 -7.41 -27.38
N PHE A 142 -10.25 -7.08 -28.44
CA PHE A 142 -9.17 -7.89 -28.99
C PHE A 142 -7.91 -7.03 -29.07
N GLN A 143 -6.80 -7.53 -28.52
CA GLN A 143 -5.50 -6.87 -28.57
C GLN A 143 -4.49 -7.90 -29.05
N ILE A 144 -3.66 -7.54 -30.04
CA ILE A 144 -2.62 -8.44 -30.53
C ILE A 144 -1.47 -8.55 -29.53
N SER A 145 -0.90 -9.75 -29.43
CA SER A 145 0.28 -10.03 -28.62
C SER A 145 1.48 -10.15 -29.53
N VAL A 146 2.19 -9.04 -29.70
CA VAL A 146 3.31 -8.95 -30.63
C VAL A 146 4.58 -9.57 -30.00
N SER A 147 4.85 -10.84 -30.34
CA SER A 147 6.10 -11.53 -30.00
C SER A 147 7.21 -11.18 -31.00
N ARG A 148 8.49 -11.54 -30.76
CA ARG A 148 9.58 -11.32 -31.74
C ARG A 148 9.33 -12.00 -33.09
N THR A 149 8.64 -13.12 -33.10
CA THR A 149 8.32 -13.91 -34.31
C THR A 149 7.02 -13.51 -34.99
N TYR A 150 6.25 -12.56 -34.44
CA TYR A 150 5.01 -12.08 -35.06
C TYR A 150 5.28 -11.47 -36.44
N THR A 151 4.68 -12.08 -37.47
CA THR A 151 4.81 -11.72 -38.90
C THR A 151 3.53 -11.12 -39.44
N LEU A 152 3.55 -10.65 -40.69
CA LEU A 152 2.36 -10.18 -41.39
C LEU A 152 1.26 -11.25 -41.50
N ASN A 153 1.61 -12.51 -41.74
CA ASN A 153 0.63 -13.59 -41.85
C ASN A 153 -0.15 -13.77 -40.54
N ASN A 154 0.53 -13.66 -39.39
CA ASN A 154 -0.15 -13.71 -38.09
C ASN A 154 -1.14 -12.56 -37.91
N PHE A 155 -0.79 -11.37 -38.39
CA PHE A 155 -1.68 -10.21 -38.37
C PHE A 155 -2.91 -10.41 -39.25
N LEU A 156 -2.73 -10.96 -40.45
CA LEU A 156 -3.85 -11.30 -41.35
C LEU A 156 -4.75 -12.39 -40.75
N ASP A 157 -4.18 -13.38 -40.07
CA ASP A 157 -4.94 -14.42 -39.38
C ASP A 157 -5.77 -13.85 -38.22
N ASP A 158 -5.18 -12.94 -37.43
CA ASP A 158 -5.88 -12.21 -36.36
C ASP A 158 -7.02 -11.35 -36.93
N LEU A 159 -6.78 -10.62 -38.01
CA LEU A 159 -7.82 -9.85 -38.71
C LEU A 159 -8.95 -10.75 -39.25
N ARG A 160 -8.61 -11.91 -39.81
CA ARG A 160 -9.62 -12.88 -40.31
C ARG A 160 -10.50 -13.38 -39.17
N ASN A 161 -9.92 -13.66 -37.99
CA ASN A 161 -10.66 -14.06 -36.80
C ASN A 161 -11.60 -12.93 -36.30
N ILE A 162 -11.12 -11.68 -36.32
CA ILE A 162 -11.95 -10.51 -35.98
C ILE A 162 -13.14 -10.39 -36.93
N TYR A 163 -12.91 -10.47 -38.24
CA TYR A 163 -13.96 -10.40 -39.26
C TYR A 163 -14.99 -11.53 -39.12
N ARG A 164 -14.52 -12.75 -38.88
CA ARG A 164 -15.39 -13.90 -38.63
C ARG A 164 -16.31 -13.64 -37.43
N ARG A 165 -15.79 -13.17 -36.31
CA ARG A 165 -16.62 -12.91 -35.12
C ARG A 165 -17.57 -11.72 -35.31
N ALA A 166 -17.11 -10.63 -35.93
CA ALA A 166 -17.91 -9.43 -36.12
C ALA A 166 -19.04 -9.62 -37.15
N ALA A 167 -18.76 -10.26 -38.29
CA ALA A 167 -19.72 -10.38 -39.39
C ALA A 167 -20.53 -11.70 -39.37
N ARG A 168 -19.87 -12.86 -39.20
CA ARG A 168 -20.55 -14.19 -39.21
C ARG A 168 -21.35 -14.40 -37.93
N LEU A 169 -20.69 -14.28 -36.77
CA LEU A 169 -21.37 -14.44 -35.48
C LEU A 169 -22.27 -13.24 -35.17
N GLY A 170 -21.82 -12.02 -35.51
CA GLY A 170 -22.55 -10.79 -35.18
C GLY A 170 -22.16 -10.22 -33.82
N GLN A 171 -21.04 -10.66 -33.24
CA GLN A 171 -20.57 -10.20 -31.93
C GLN A 171 -19.84 -8.87 -32.07
N GLY A 172 -20.20 -7.89 -31.24
CA GLY A 172 -19.49 -6.62 -31.18
C GLY A 172 -18.06 -6.78 -30.67
N ILE A 173 -17.10 -6.28 -31.44
CA ILE A 173 -15.66 -6.38 -31.17
C ILE A 173 -15.00 -5.01 -31.24
N VAL A 174 -14.21 -4.72 -30.21
CA VAL A 174 -13.32 -3.57 -30.16
C VAL A 174 -11.88 -4.03 -30.41
N PHE A 175 -11.36 -3.77 -31.60
CA PHE A 175 -9.96 -4.04 -31.92
C PHE A 175 -9.06 -2.92 -31.41
N MET A 176 -8.27 -3.21 -30.38
CA MET A 176 -7.32 -2.27 -29.79
C MET A 176 -5.94 -2.44 -30.39
N PHE A 177 -5.40 -1.36 -30.95
CA PHE A 177 -4.11 -1.38 -31.62
C PHE A 177 -3.26 -0.18 -31.18
N THR A 178 -2.01 -0.42 -30.79
CA THR A 178 -1.14 0.60 -30.20
C THR A 178 0.14 0.80 -30.98
N ASP A 179 0.84 1.90 -30.72
CA ASP A 179 2.12 2.20 -31.37
C ASP A 179 3.16 1.08 -31.22
N ASN A 180 3.15 0.40 -30.07
CA ASN A 180 4.08 -0.69 -29.77
C ASN A 180 3.79 -1.95 -30.57
N ASP A 181 2.56 -2.10 -31.07
CA ASP A 181 2.16 -3.27 -31.83
C ASP A 181 2.59 -3.16 -33.31
N ILE A 182 3.01 -1.97 -33.76
CA ILE A 182 3.41 -1.71 -35.14
C ILE A 182 4.88 -2.09 -35.36
N LYS A 183 5.10 -3.35 -35.75
CA LYS A 183 6.40 -3.82 -36.22
C LYS A 183 6.75 -3.39 -37.63
N ASP A 184 5.76 -3.50 -38.53
CA ASP A 184 5.88 -3.17 -39.95
C ASP A 184 4.80 -2.14 -40.31
N ASP A 185 5.16 -1.17 -41.16
CA ASP A 185 4.23 -0.17 -41.67
C ASP A 185 3.16 -0.83 -42.57
N GLN A 186 3.40 -2.03 -43.13
CA GLN A 186 2.39 -2.81 -43.86
C GLN A 186 1.14 -3.09 -43.03
N PHE A 187 1.24 -3.21 -41.70
CA PHE A 187 0.06 -3.44 -40.85
C PHE A 187 -0.91 -2.26 -40.94
N LEU A 188 -0.38 -1.04 -41.08
CA LEU A 188 -1.17 0.17 -41.21
C LEU A 188 -1.82 0.31 -42.59
N GLU A 189 -1.25 -0.29 -43.64
CA GLU A 189 -1.87 -0.34 -44.97
C GLU A 189 -3.18 -1.15 -44.91
N TYR A 190 -3.14 -2.33 -44.30
CA TYR A 190 -4.33 -3.14 -44.08
C TYR A 190 -5.35 -2.41 -43.20
N LEU A 191 -4.93 -1.78 -42.10
CA LEU A 191 -5.84 -1.00 -41.25
C LEU A 191 -6.44 0.21 -41.98
N ASN A 192 -5.68 0.88 -42.84
CA ASN A 192 -6.17 1.98 -43.67
C ASN A 192 -7.31 1.51 -44.59
N ASN A 193 -7.20 0.30 -45.15
CA ASN A 193 -8.26 -0.29 -45.95
C ASN A 193 -9.50 -0.64 -45.10
N VAL A 194 -9.31 -1.23 -43.91
CA VAL A 194 -10.43 -1.49 -42.98
C VAL A 194 -11.16 -0.19 -42.61
N LEU A 195 -10.42 0.87 -42.30
CA LEU A 195 -11.00 2.15 -41.89
C LEU A 195 -11.68 2.90 -43.05
N SER A 196 -11.22 2.70 -44.29
CA SER A 196 -11.79 3.37 -45.48
C SER A 196 -13.03 2.65 -46.01
N SER A 197 -12.88 1.38 -46.39
CA SER A 197 -13.93 0.60 -47.08
C SER A 197 -14.62 -0.40 -46.15
N GLY A 198 -13.93 -0.85 -45.09
CA GLY A 198 -14.31 -2.01 -44.31
C GLY A 198 -14.02 -3.34 -45.01
N GLU A 199 -13.28 -3.30 -46.12
CA GLU A 199 -12.92 -4.47 -46.92
C GLU A 199 -11.42 -4.53 -47.11
N VAL A 200 -10.85 -5.73 -46.92
CA VAL A 200 -9.44 -5.99 -47.16
C VAL A 200 -9.32 -7.06 -48.24
N SER A 201 -8.75 -6.68 -49.38
CA SER A 201 -8.55 -7.59 -50.51
C SER A 201 -7.66 -8.77 -50.11
N GLY A 202 -8.12 -9.99 -50.43
CA GLY A 202 -7.39 -11.23 -50.13
C GLY A 202 -7.38 -11.67 -48.67
N LEU A 203 -8.12 -11.00 -47.78
CA LEU A 203 -8.22 -11.42 -46.37
C LEU A 203 -9.04 -12.69 -46.19
N ILE A 204 -10.18 -12.76 -46.89
CA ILE A 204 -11.13 -13.88 -46.85
C ILE A 204 -11.15 -14.53 -48.23
N THR A 205 -11.04 -15.86 -48.26
CA THR A 205 -11.10 -16.60 -49.52
C THR A 205 -12.54 -16.62 -50.06
N ARG A 206 -12.72 -16.91 -51.36
CA ARG A 206 -14.07 -17.03 -51.94
C ARG A 206 -14.88 -18.14 -51.26
N GLU A 207 -14.24 -19.26 -50.95
CA GLU A 207 -14.84 -20.40 -50.26
C GLU A 207 -15.35 -20.01 -48.87
N GLU A 208 -14.54 -19.30 -48.07
CA GLU A 208 -14.92 -18.82 -46.74
C GLU A 208 -16.06 -17.77 -46.80
N MET A 209 -16.07 -16.92 -47.83
CA MET A 209 -17.15 -15.97 -48.06
C MET A 209 -18.45 -16.71 -48.39
N ASP A 210 -18.42 -17.67 -49.31
CA ASP A 210 -19.62 -18.41 -49.72
C ASP A 210 -20.22 -19.24 -48.57
N GLU A 211 -19.38 -19.87 -47.74
CA GLU A 211 -19.80 -20.53 -46.50
C GLU A 211 -20.52 -19.54 -45.56
N THR A 212 -19.92 -18.35 -45.37
CA THR A 212 -20.50 -17.33 -44.49
C THR A 212 -21.80 -16.75 -45.05
N LEU A 213 -21.89 -16.51 -46.36
CA LEU A 213 -23.09 -15.99 -47.01
C LEU A 213 -24.25 -17.00 -46.94
N SER A 214 -23.96 -18.30 -47.04
CA SER A 214 -24.95 -19.37 -46.85
C SER A 214 -25.57 -19.31 -45.46
N GLU A 215 -24.77 -19.17 -44.41
CA GLU A 215 -25.28 -19.03 -43.04
C GLU A 215 -26.04 -17.71 -42.82
N LEU A 216 -25.54 -16.61 -43.39
CA LEU A 216 -26.18 -15.30 -43.25
C LEU A 216 -27.51 -15.22 -44.00
N SER A 217 -27.74 -16.06 -45.01
CA SER A 217 -29.01 -16.08 -45.75
C SER A 217 -30.22 -16.35 -44.84
N VAL A 218 -30.05 -17.26 -43.87
CA VAL A 218 -31.08 -17.61 -42.89
C VAL A 218 -31.33 -16.44 -41.94
N LYS A 219 -30.25 -15.81 -41.44
CA LYS A 219 -30.32 -14.65 -40.54
C LYS A 219 -30.94 -13.43 -41.21
N MET A 220 -30.54 -13.13 -42.44
CA MET A 220 -31.07 -12.00 -43.22
C MET A 220 -32.56 -12.18 -43.50
N LYS A 221 -33.03 -13.40 -43.80
CA LYS A 221 -34.45 -13.68 -44.00
C LYS A 221 -35.28 -13.49 -42.74
N LYS A 222 -34.71 -13.79 -41.55
CA LYS A 222 -35.35 -13.57 -40.24
C LYS A 222 -35.42 -12.08 -39.89
N GLU A 223 -34.32 -11.34 -40.05
CA GLU A 223 -34.25 -9.91 -39.70
C GLU A 223 -34.92 -8.98 -40.73
N TYR A 224 -34.77 -9.29 -42.02
CA TYR A 224 -35.23 -8.48 -43.14
C TYR A 224 -36.04 -9.31 -44.14
N PRO A 225 -37.26 -9.75 -43.79
CA PRO A 225 -38.07 -10.65 -44.62
C PRO A 225 -38.44 -10.07 -45.99
N LYS A 226 -38.35 -8.74 -46.16
CA LYS A 226 -38.66 -8.01 -47.40
C LYS A 226 -37.47 -7.86 -48.36
N ARG A 227 -36.23 -8.16 -47.93
CA ARG A 227 -35.03 -8.05 -48.80
C ARG A 227 -34.91 -9.30 -49.68
N LEU A 228 -34.69 -9.10 -50.98
CA LEU A 228 -34.47 -10.21 -51.92
C LEU A 228 -33.14 -10.92 -51.62
N LEU A 229 -33.16 -12.25 -51.65
CA LEU A 229 -31.98 -13.10 -51.45
C LEU A 229 -31.13 -13.15 -52.73
N THR A 230 -30.44 -12.06 -53.05
CA THR A 230 -29.40 -12.03 -54.08
C THR A 230 -28.02 -12.06 -53.44
N ASN A 231 -27.02 -12.59 -54.14
CA ASN A 231 -25.64 -12.62 -53.63
C ASN A 231 -25.11 -11.22 -53.28
N GLU A 232 -25.47 -10.21 -54.07
CA GLU A 232 -25.13 -8.81 -53.80
C GLU A 232 -25.75 -8.31 -52.48
N ASN A 233 -27.02 -8.62 -52.23
CA ASN A 233 -27.69 -8.23 -50.98
C ASN A 233 -27.10 -8.96 -49.76
N LEU A 234 -26.71 -10.22 -49.91
CA LEU A 234 -26.05 -10.97 -48.83
C LEU A 234 -24.66 -10.40 -48.51
N GLN A 235 -23.88 -10.03 -49.53
CA GLN A 235 -22.58 -9.37 -49.33
C GLN A 235 -22.76 -7.99 -48.69
N ASN A 236 -23.72 -7.19 -49.14
CA ASN A 236 -24.04 -5.91 -48.52
C ASN A 236 -24.45 -6.09 -47.05
N TYR A 237 -25.27 -7.10 -46.74
CA TYR A 237 -25.65 -7.44 -45.38
C TYR A 237 -24.44 -7.89 -44.52
N TYR A 238 -23.52 -8.67 -45.07
CA TYR A 238 -22.26 -9.03 -44.41
C TYR A 238 -21.46 -7.78 -43.99
N TYR A 239 -21.26 -6.82 -44.92
CA TYR A 239 -20.53 -5.60 -44.61
C TYR A 239 -21.30 -4.65 -43.70
N GLU A 240 -22.63 -4.60 -43.78
CA GLU A 240 -23.47 -3.87 -42.82
C GLU A 240 -23.27 -4.39 -41.39
N ARG A 241 -23.29 -5.72 -41.20
CA ARG A 241 -23.01 -6.34 -39.89
C ARG A 241 -21.58 -6.07 -39.43
N LEU A 242 -20.60 -6.20 -40.34
CA LEU A 242 -19.21 -5.90 -40.03
C LEU A 242 -19.06 -4.45 -39.53
N ARG A 243 -19.64 -3.47 -40.24
CA ARG A 243 -19.56 -2.04 -39.88
C ARG A 243 -20.31 -1.71 -38.59
N LYS A 244 -21.35 -2.47 -38.26
CA LYS A 244 -22.12 -2.31 -37.02
C LYS A 244 -21.36 -2.85 -35.81
N ASN A 245 -20.57 -3.92 -35.99
CA ASN A 245 -20.00 -4.68 -34.88
C ASN A 245 -18.48 -4.53 -34.72
N LEU A 246 -17.75 -4.11 -35.75
CA LEU A 246 -16.31 -3.93 -35.69
C LEU A 246 -15.95 -2.47 -35.41
N HIS A 247 -15.25 -2.24 -34.29
CA HIS A 247 -14.77 -0.93 -33.88
C HIS A 247 -13.25 -0.98 -33.68
N ILE A 248 -12.49 -0.23 -34.48
CA ILE A 248 -11.04 -0.11 -34.31
C ILE A 248 -10.74 1.08 -33.39
N VAL A 249 -9.92 0.84 -32.37
CA VAL A 249 -9.44 1.88 -31.45
C VAL A 249 -7.91 1.92 -31.48
N LEU A 250 -7.39 2.97 -32.10
CA LEU A 250 -5.97 3.25 -32.23
C LEU A 250 -5.51 4.06 -31.02
N CYS A 251 -4.54 3.55 -30.26
CA CYS A 251 -3.98 4.24 -29.09
C CYS A 251 -2.55 4.71 -29.39
N PHE A 252 -2.41 5.94 -29.90
CA PHE A 252 -1.12 6.49 -30.32
C PHE A 252 -0.62 7.59 -29.39
N SER A 253 0.71 7.77 -29.38
CA SER A 253 1.42 8.81 -28.66
C SER A 253 1.82 9.94 -29.61
N PRO A 254 1.46 11.20 -29.31
CA PRO A 254 1.85 12.34 -30.15
C PRO A 254 3.36 12.56 -30.18
N ASP A 255 4.08 12.05 -29.17
CA ASP A 255 5.55 12.19 -29.05
C ASP A 255 6.31 11.28 -30.02
N ASN A 256 5.65 10.28 -30.61
CA ASN A 256 6.29 9.38 -31.56
C ASN A 256 6.52 10.12 -32.88
N ARG A 257 7.78 10.37 -33.26
CA ARG A 257 8.10 11.07 -34.52
C ARG A 257 7.48 10.40 -35.76
N LYS A 258 7.38 9.06 -35.74
CA LYS A 258 6.77 8.29 -36.82
C LYS A 258 5.25 8.48 -36.93
N PHE A 259 4.58 8.96 -35.87
CA PHE A 259 3.13 9.16 -35.89
C PHE A 259 2.73 10.15 -36.99
N ARG A 260 3.42 11.29 -37.10
CA ARG A 260 3.14 12.29 -38.15
C ARG A 260 3.38 11.72 -39.55
N GLU A 261 4.47 11.00 -39.75
CA GLU A 261 4.79 10.37 -41.04
C GLU A 261 3.74 9.33 -41.43
N ARG A 262 3.32 8.49 -40.48
CA ARG A 262 2.28 7.46 -40.68
C ARG A 262 0.91 8.08 -40.94
N ALA A 263 0.54 9.13 -40.23
CA ALA A 263 -0.72 9.85 -40.46
C ALA A 263 -0.79 10.46 -41.88
N LEU A 264 0.35 10.88 -42.44
CA LEU A 264 0.43 11.37 -43.82
C LEU A 264 0.41 10.22 -44.86
N LYS A 265 1.09 9.11 -44.58
CA LYS A 265 1.10 7.92 -45.46
C LYS A 265 -0.27 7.22 -45.51
N PHE A 266 -0.98 7.19 -44.38
CA PHE A 266 -2.21 6.44 -44.20
C PHE A 266 -3.35 7.37 -43.73
N PRO A 267 -3.97 8.12 -44.64
CA PRO A 267 -4.94 9.17 -44.30
C PRO A 267 -6.19 8.64 -43.59
N ALA A 268 -6.59 7.38 -43.83
CA ALA A 268 -7.77 6.80 -43.19
C ALA A 268 -7.62 6.60 -41.69
N LEU A 269 -6.38 6.59 -41.16
CA LEU A 269 -6.14 6.60 -39.72
C LEU A 269 -6.73 7.85 -39.06
N VAL A 270 -6.77 8.97 -39.79
CA VAL A 270 -7.27 10.26 -39.32
C VAL A 270 -8.70 10.51 -39.81
N SER A 271 -8.99 10.25 -41.09
CA SER A 271 -10.32 10.54 -41.66
C SER A 271 -11.38 9.49 -41.32
N GLY A 272 -10.98 8.23 -41.11
CA GLY A 272 -11.88 7.13 -40.75
C GLY A 272 -12.15 7.00 -39.26
N CYS A 273 -11.45 7.79 -38.42
CA CYS A 273 -11.53 7.71 -36.97
C CYS A 273 -12.00 9.03 -36.36
N THR A 274 -12.78 8.95 -35.29
CA THR A 274 -13.00 10.09 -34.40
C THR A 274 -11.78 10.27 -33.50
N ILE A 275 -11.20 11.47 -33.51
CA ILE A 275 -9.99 11.76 -32.74
C ILE A 275 -10.36 12.25 -31.34
N ASP A 276 -9.82 11.60 -30.32
CA ASP A 276 -9.93 12.06 -28.93
C ASP A 276 -8.54 12.31 -28.33
N TRP A 277 -8.32 13.53 -27.89
CA TRP A 277 -7.03 14.01 -27.39
C TRP A 277 -6.97 13.91 -25.87
N PHE A 278 -6.14 13.00 -25.38
CA PHE A 278 -5.80 12.82 -23.99
C PHE A 278 -4.71 13.84 -23.62
N HIS A 279 -5.17 14.96 -23.07
CA HIS A 279 -4.29 16.01 -22.61
C HIS A 279 -3.62 15.61 -21.29
N ARG A 280 -2.63 16.40 -20.88
CA ARG A 280 -2.04 16.31 -19.56
C ARG A 280 -3.14 16.47 -18.49
N TRP A 281 -3.03 15.70 -17.41
CA TRP A 281 -3.97 15.80 -16.29
C TRP A 281 -3.87 17.18 -15.65
N PRO A 282 -5.01 17.89 -15.44
CA PRO A 282 -5.01 19.15 -14.71
C PRO A 282 -4.71 18.91 -13.23
N LEU A 283 -4.42 19.99 -12.50
CA LEU A 283 -4.12 19.92 -11.07
C LEU A 283 -5.24 19.23 -10.27
N ASP A 284 -6.50 19.55 -10.57
CA ASP A 284 -7.67 18.93 -9.93
C ASP A 284 -7.71 17.40 -10.10
N ALA A 285 -7.31 16.90 -11.28
CA ALA A 285 -7.23 15.47 -11.53
C ALA A 285 -6.10 14.82 -10.74
N LEU A 286 -4.93 15.48 -10.63
CA LEU A 286 -3.81 15.02 -9.82
C LEU A 286 -4.21 14.95 -8.33
N ILE A 287 -4.91 15.98 -7.83
CA ILE A 287 -5.43 16.02 -6.45
C ILE A 287 -6.44 14.89 -6.23
N ALA A 288 -7.39 14.68 -7.15
CA ALA A 288 -8.37 13.60 -7.05
C ALA A 288 -7.71 12.21 -6.98
N VAL A 289 -6.69 11.98 -7.83
CA VAL A 289 -5.91 10.74 -7.84
C VAL A 289 -5.14 10.56 -6.53
N SER A 290 -4.40 11.58 -6.09
CA SER A 290 -3.71 11.57 -4.80
C SER A 290 -4.67 11.28 -3.64
N ASN A 291 -5.87 11.87 -3.64
CA ASN A 291 -6.88 11.65 -2.63
C ASN A 291 -7.30 10.17 -2.58
N VAL A 292 -7.64 9.55 -3.71
CA VAL A 292 -8.05 8.15 -3.73
C VAL A 292 -6.94 7.23 -3.23
N TYR A 293 -5.69 7.46 -3.65
CA TYR A 293 -4.58 6.61 -3.26
C TYR A 293 -4.10 6.83 -1.82
N LEU A 294 -4.05 8.07 -1.33
CA LEU A 294 -3.52 8.40 0.00
C LEU A 294 -4.59 8.42 1.08
N ASN A 295 -5.87 8.58 0.75
CA ASN A 295 -6.93 8.50 1.75
C ASN A 295 -7.02 7.09 2.33
N ARG A 296 -6.87 6.06 1.49
CA ARG A 296 -6.76 4.64 1.89
C ARG A 296 -5.48 4.31 2.68
N PHE A 297 -4.49 5.21 2.70
CA PHE A 297 -3.21 4.99 3.37
C PHE A 297 -3.19 5.66 4.75
N ASP A 298 -2.77 4.91 5.76
CA ASP A 298 -2.64 5.39 7.13
C ASP A 298 -1.34 6.18 7.30
N ILE A 299 -1.48 7.50 7.27
CA ILE A 299 -0.42 8.44 7.59
C ILE A 299 -0.63 8.83 9.06
N LEU A 300 0.39 8.65 9.90
CA LEU A 300 0.42 9.15 11.26
C LEU A 300 0.44 10.67 11.23
N VAL A 301 -0.73 11.28 11.31
CA VAL A 301 -0.90 12.73 11.30
C VAL A 301 -1.73 13.16 12.51
N THR A 302 -1.34 14.26 13.13
CA THR A 302 -2.04 14.85 14.30
C THR A 302 -3.40 15.47 13.92
N SER A 303 -3.64 15.79 12.64
CA SER A 303 -4.87 16.42 12.15
C SER A 303 -5.16 16.07 10.68
N ASN A 304 -6.45 15.88 10.35
CA ASN A 304 -6.92 15.64 8.97
C ASN A 304 -6.52 16.75 7.99
N THR A 305 -6.32 17.98 8.48
CA THR A 305 -5.89 19.12 7.67
C THR A 305 -4.50 18.91 7.06
N ILE A 306 -3.55 18.38 7.84
CA ILE A 306 -2.19 18.12 7.36
C ILE A 306 -2.21 16.99 6.32
N LYS A 307 -3.07 15.98 6.48
CA LYS A 307 -3.24 14.91 5.48
C LYS A 307 -3.71 15.48 4.13
N LYS A 308 -4.68 16.41 4.16
CA LYS A 308 -5.15 17.11 2.96
C LYS A 308 -4.03 17.92 2.29
N ASN A 309 -3.25 18.67 3.06
CA ASN A 309 -2.13 19.45 2.53
C ASN A 309 -1.05 18.56 1.88
N VAL A 310 -0.78 17.39 2.44
CA VAL A 310 0.17 16.42 1.83
C VAL A 310 -0.36 15.93 0.49
N ILE A 311 -1.66 15.68 0.37
CA ILE A 311 -2.31 15.24 -0.87
C ILE A 311 -2.20 16.31 -1.96
N GLU A 312 -2.49 17.56 -1.62
CA GLU A 312 -2.37 18.71 -2.52
C GLU A 312 -0.89 18.93 -2.94
N LEU A 313 0.03 18.88 -1.98
CA LEU A 313 1.48 19.03 -2.24
C LEU A 313 2.01 17.99 -3.24
N MET A 314 1.54 16.74 -3.18
CA MET A 314 1.97 15.71 -4.15
C MET A 314 1.58 16.08 -5.58
N ALA A 315 0.38 16.65 -5.75
CA ALA A 315 -0.10 17.14 -7.04
C ALA A 315 0.72 18.35 -7.52
N ASP A 316 0.98 19.31 -6.63
CA ASP A 316 1.76 20.51 -6.92
C ASP A 316 3.19 20.16 -7.35
N ILE A 317 3.86 19.25 -6.65
CA ILE A 317 5.21 18.78 -7.02
C ILE A 317 5.22 18.21 -8.45
N HIS A 318 4.20 17.43 -8.80
CA HIS A 318 4.12 16.85 -10.14
C HIS A 318 3.84 17.91 -11.21
N ASP A 319 3.04 18.92 -10.88
CA ASP A 319 2.80 20.06 -11.77
C ASP A 319 4.07 20.88 -12.00
N ASP A 320 4.80 21.16 -10.92
CA ASP A 320 6.07 21.88 -10.96
C ASP A 320 7.13 21.16 -11.78
N VAL A 321 7.26 19.83 -11.64
CA VAL A 321 8.20 19.04 -12.45
C VAL A 321 7.87 19.16 -13.94
N SER A 322 6.59 19.25 -14.29
CA SER A 322 6.18 19.42 -15.69
C SER A 322 6.54 20.81 -16.22
N ARG A 323 6.32 21.87 -15.42
CA ARG A 323 6.77 23.23 -15.75
C ARG A 323 8.30 23.32 -15.90
N ILE A 324 9.04 22.61 -15.05
CA ILE A 324 10.50 22.51 -15.15
C ILE A 324 10.92 21.78 -16.42
N CYS A 325 10.21 20.72 -16.84
CA CYS A 325 10.50 20.03 -18.10
C CYS A 325 10.32 20.93 -19.33
N GLU A 326 9.32 21.82 -19.32
CA GLU A 326 9.12 22.83 -20.37
C GLU A 326 10.29 23.83 -20.39
N ASN A 327 10.65 24.40 -19.23
CA ASN A 327 11.80 25.29 -19.10
C ASN A 327 13.11 24.63 -19.53
N TYR A 328 13.28 23.34 -19.25
CA TYR A 328 14.44 22.55 -19.66
C TYR A 328 14.51 22.41 -21.19
N TYR A 329 13.35 22.17 -21.83
CA TYR A 329 13.27 22.12 -23.28
C TYR A 329 13.60 23.47 -23.92
N GLU A 330 13.13 24.59 -23.36
CA GLU A 330 13.43 25.92 -23.89
C GLU A 330 14.92 26.23 -23.87
N LYS A 331 15.61 25.87 -22.77
CA LYS A 331 17.04 26.13 -22.58
C LYS A 331 17.95 25.19 -23.36
N PHE A 332 17.65 23.88 -23.32
CA PHE A 332 18.58 22.85 -23.81
C PHE A 332 18.09 22.15 -25.08
N ARG A 333 16.87 22.44 -25.55
CA ARG A 333 16.22 21.78 -26.70
C ARG A 333 16.14 20.25 -26.58
N ARG A 334 16.22 19.73 -25.35
CA ARG A 334 16.06 18.31 -25.01
C ARG A 334 14.70 18.12 -24.34
N ARG A 335 13.86 17.28 -24.93
CA ARG A 335 12.53 16.97 -24.38
C ARG A 335 12.67 15.92 -23.27
N THR A 336 12.15 16.24 -22.10
CA THR A 336 11.87 15.30 -21.01
C THR A 336 10.36 15.23 -20.82
N TYR A 337 9.85 14.05 -20.49
CA TYR A 337 8.41 13.81 -20.45
C TYR A 337 7.98 13.44 -19.04
N VAL A 338 6.89 14.05 -18.61
CA VAL A 338 6.19 13.73 -17.38
C VAL A 338 4.91 13.01 -17.77
N THR A 339 4.70 11.81 -17.23
CA THR A 339 3.53 10.99 -17.55
C THR A 339 2.71 10.72 -16.29
N PRO A 340 1.38 10.53 -16.41
CA PRO A 340 0.55 10.12 -15.29
C PRO A 340 1.03 8.80 -14.65
N LYS A 341 1.62 7.89 -15.44
CA LYS A 341 2.25 6.68 -14.89
C LYS A 341 3.42 6.98 -13.95
N SER A 342 4.23 8.00 -14.26
CA SER A 342 5.28 8.47 -13.35
C SER A 342 4.71 9.04 -12.06
N PHE A 343 3.55 9.71 -12.12
CA PHE A 343 2.86 10.21 -10.92
C PHE A 343 2.38 9.08 -10.01
N LEU A 344 1.73 8.07 -10.59
CA LEU A 344 1.30 6.89 -9.85
C LEU A 344 2.50 6.15 -9.22
N SER A 345 3.61 6.03 -9.97
CA SER A 345 4.86 5.47 -9.44
C SER A 345 5.43 6.30 -8.29
N PHE A 346 5.34 7.62 -8.36
CA PHE A 346 5.78 8.53 -7.30
C PHE A 346 4.94 8.35 -6.02
N ILE A 347 3.61 8.28 -6.12
CA ILE A 347 2.73 8.01 -4.98
C ILE A 347 3.04 6.65 -4.36
N ASN A 348 3.25 5.61 -5.17
CA ASN A 348 3.60 4.28 -4.67
C ASN A 348 4.98 4.25 -3.99
N ALA A 349 5.97 4.96 -4.55
CA ALA A 349 7.28 5.11 -3.93
C ALA A 349 7.19 5.83 -2.59
N PHE A 350 6.37 6.88 -2.49
CA PHE A 350 6.11 7.57 -1.23
C PHE A 350 5.52 6.63 -0.17
N LYS A 351 4.48 5.85 -0.52
CA LYS A 351 3.87 4.87 0.41
C LYS A 351 4.88 3.85 0.92
N LEU A 352 5.66 3.27 0.01
CA LEU A 352 6.68 2.28 0.34
C LEU A 352 7.75 2.87 1.28
N TYR A 353 8.26 4.06 0.95
CA TYR A 353 9.27 4.72 1.77
C TYR A 353 8.73 5.14 3.14
N TYR A 354 7.51 5.68 3.17
CA TYR A 354 6.85 6.07 4.42
C TYR A 354 6.69 4.87 5.36
N GLN A 355 6.20 3.74 4.84
CA GLN A 355 6.01 2.53 5.64
C GLN A 355 7.34 2.00 6.18
N LYS A 356 8.39 1.98 5.35
CA LYS A 356 9.74 1.61 5.78
C LYS A 356 10.28 2.51 6.90
N GLN A 357 10.10 3.83 6.77
CA GLN A 357 10.52 4.78 7.81
C GLN A 357 9.68 4.65 9.09
N ARG A 358 8.38 4.42 8.97
CA ARG A 358 7.49 4.18 10.11
C ARG A 358 7.95 2.95 10.90
N GLU A 359 8.24 1.85 10.22
CA GLU A 359 8.75 0.63 10.87
C GLU A 359 10.10 0.85 11.55
N TYR A 360 10.98 1.63 10.93
CA TYR A 360 12.27 2.00 11.52
C TYR A 360 12.08 2.82 12.81
N PHE A 361 11.29 3.89 12.77
CA PHE A 361 11.06 4.74 13.93
C PHE A 361 10.27 4.03 15.04
N GLU A 362 9.34 3.14 14.71
CA GLU A 362 8.64 2.35 15.72
C GLU A 362 9.62 1.42 16.46
N LYS A 363 10.57 0.80 15.75
CA LYS A 363 11.62 0.00 16.40
C LYS A 363 12.50 0.85 17.33
N GLU A 364 12.92 2.03 16.90
CA GLU A 364 13.72 2.94 17.73
C GLU A 364 12.93 3.44 18.95
N LYS A 365 11.65 3.76 18.77
CA LYS A 365 10.74 4.13 19.87
C LYS A 365 10.59 3.00 20.89
N GLN A 366 10.42 1.76 20.45
CA GLN A 366 10.33 0.61 21.36
C GLN A 366 11.64 0.42 22.14
N LYS A 367 12.79 0.50 21.48
CA LYS A 367 14.10 0.46 22.16
C LYS A 367 14.21 1.55 23.22
N MET A 368 13.83 2.77 22.89
CA MET A 368 13.88 3.90 23.82
C MET A 368 12.92 3.70 24.99
N LYS A 369 11.70 3.19 24.73
CA LYS A 369 10.73 2.86 25.79
C LYS A 369 11.27 1.79 26.73
N THR A 370 11.86 0.72 26.21
CA THR A 370 12.52 -0.31 27.03
C THR A 370 13.70 0.25 27.82
N GLY A 371 14.50 1.14 27.22
CA GLY A 371 15.60 1.82 27.90
C GLY A 371 15.12 2.67 29.09
N VAL A 372 14.10 3.50 28.87
CA VAL A 372 13.48 4.31 29.92
C VAL A 372 12.88 3.44 31.02
N GLN A 373 12.19 2.36 30.67
CA GLN A 373 11.61 1.44 31.64
C GLN A 373 12.68 0.81 32.53
N LYS A 374 13.80 0.35 31.95
CA LYS A 374 14.93 -0.19 32.73
C LYS A 374 15.57 0.85 33.65
N LEU A 375 15.61 2.11 33.25
CA LEU A 375 16.11 3.20 34.11
C LEU A 375 15.18 3.44 35.30
N PHE A 376 13.86 3.38 35.10
CA PHE A 376 12.89 3.46 36.21
C PHE A 376 13.02 2.27 37.15
N GLU A 377 13.11 1.04 36.63
CA GLU A 377 13.32 -0.17 37.43
C GLU A 377 14.63 -0.10 38.24
N ALA A 378 15.72 0.39 37.64
CA ALA A 378 16.99 0.56 38.34
C ALA A 378 16.91 1.67 39.41
N ALA A 379 16.21 2.77 39.14
CA ALA A 379 16.01 3.84 40.13
C ALA A 379 15.21 3.36 41.34
N GLU A 380 14.17 2.55 41.11
CA GLU A 380 13.37 1.92 42.17
C GLU A 380 14.23 0.96 43.02
N GLN A 381 15.02 0.10 42.36
CA GLN A 381 15.97 -0.80 43.07
C GLN A 381 17.00 -0.03 43.90
N VAL A 382 17.56 1.07 43.37
CA VAL A 382 18.51 1.90 44.11
C VAL A 382 17.83 2.55 45.33
N GLN A 383 16.57 2.98 45.18
CA GLN A 383 15.80 3.53 46.29
C GLN A 383 15.54 2.49 47.39
N GLU A 384 15.17 1.26 47.03
CA GLU A 384 15.02 0.14 47.97
C GLU A 384 16.34 -0.18 48.69
N ILE A 385 17.44 -0.32 47.95
CA ILE A 385 18.76 -0.60 48.53
C ILE A 385 19.19 0.53 49.48
N THR A 386 18.91 1.79 49.15
CA THR A 386 19.23 2.94 50.00
C THR A 386 18.45 2.90 51.31
N GLN A 387 17.16 2.55 51.27
CA GLN A 387 16.36 2.36 52.48
C GLN A 387 16.88 1.20 53.34
N GLU A 388 17.22 0.07 52.71
CA GLU A 388 17.85 -1.05 53.41
C GLU A 388 19.19 -0.65 54.05
N LEU A 389 20.02 0.11 53.36
CA LEU A 389 21.32 0.56 53.86
C LEU A 389 21.17 1.43 55.11
N ILE A 390 20.25 2.41 55.08
CA ILE A 390 19.95 3.26 56.23
C ILE A 390 19.49 2.41 57.43
N SER A 391 18.64 1.40 57.18
CA SER A 391 18.17 0.49 58.23
C SER A 391 19.31 -0.36 58.80
N LYS A 392 20.20 -0.87 57.95
CA LYS A 392 21.36 -1.67 58.35
C LYS A 392 22.40 -0.85 59.10
N GLU A 393 22.70 0.38 58.66
CA GLU A 393 23.59 1.30 59.37
C GLU A 393 23.08 1.61 60.78
N LYS A 394 21.77 1.87 60.92
CA LYS A 394 21.16 2.08 62.24
C LYS A 394 21.31 0.85 63.14
N ASN A 395 21.03 -0.33 62.62
CA ASN A 395 21.18 -1.59 63.37
C ASN A 395 22.65 -1.87 63.73
N MET A 396 23.58 -1.56 62.83
CA MET A 396 25.02 -1.74 63.06
C MET A 396 25.55 -0.75 64.11
N ALA A 397 25.03 0.48 64.15
CA ALA A 397 25.35 1.45 65.19
C ALA A 397 24.86 0.97 66.58
N ILE A 398 23.65 0.42 66.65
CA ILE A 398 23.12 -0.19 67.89
C ILE A 398 23.99 -1.37 68.31
N ALA A 399 24.29 -2.29 67.40
CA ALA A 399 25.13 -3.45 67.68
C ALA A 399 26.55 -3.05 68.10
N ASN A 400 27.14 -2.02 67.49
CA ASN A 400 28.44 -1.50 67.90
C ASN A 400 28.41 -0.84 69.29
N MET A 401 27.33 -0.11 69.63
CA MET A 401 27.15 0.42 70.99
C MET A 401 27.01 -0.71 72.02
N GLU A 402 26.24 -1.75 71.71
CA GLU A 402 26.09 -2.93 72.57
C GLU A 402 27.41 -3.68 72.72
N ALA A 403 28.16 -3.89 71.62
CA ALA A 403 29.48 -4.50 71.65
C ALA A 403 30.47 -3.67 72.47
N ALA A 404 30.50 -2.34 72.30
CA ALA A 404 31.34 -1.45 73.10
C ALA A 404 30.98 -1.51 74.59
N LYS A 405 29.69 -1.61 74.92
CA LYS A 405 29.22 -1.81 76.30
C LYS A 405 29.68 -3.15 76.86
N GLN A 406 29.56 -4.24 76.10
CA GLN A 406 30.03 -5.57 76.51
C GLN A 406 31.57 -5.62 76.69
N VAL A 407 32.33 -4.93 75.83
CA VAL A 407 33.78 -4.80 75.98
C VAL A 407 34.13 -4.04 77.26
N ALA A 408 33.45 -2.93 77.53
CA ALA A 408 33.65 -2.18 78.78
C ALA A 408 33.29 -3.02 80.03
N GLU A 409 32.19 -3.77 79.99
CA GLU A 409 31.82 -4.70 81.06
C GLU A 409 32.86 -5.81 81.24
N MET A 410 33.41 -6.35 80.14
CA MET A 410 34.51 -7.32 80.19
C MET A 410 35.81 -6.72 80.73
N GLU A 411 36.15 -5.47 80.42
CA GLU A 411 37.33 -4.79 80.98
C GLU A 411 37.19 -4.59 82.50
N VAL A 412 36.00 -4.21 82.97
CA VAL A 412 35.70 -4.13 84.41
C VAL A 412 35.83 -5.50 85.07
N LEU A 413 35.24 -6.55 84.48
CA LEU A 413 35.35 -7.92 84.99
C LEU A 413 36.80 -8.43 84.97
N ARG A 414 37.56 -8.11 83.92
CA ARG A 414 38.99 -8.47 83.80
C ARG A 414 39.82 -7.77 84.86
N SER A 415 39.62 -6.47 85.08
CA SER A 415 40.34 -5.73 86.14
C SER A 415 39.99 -6.26 87.53
N ALA A 416 38.72 -6.62 87.78
CA ALA A 416 38.31 -7.25 89.03
C ALA A 416 38.92 -8.66 89.19
N ALA A 417 39.05 -9.42 88.10
CA ALA A 417 39.72 -10.73 88.11
C ALA A 417 41.23 -10.60 88.35
N GLU A 418 41.89 -9.60 87.77
CA GLU A 418 43.32 -9.28 88.01
C GLU A 418 43.57 -8.86 89.47
N ILE A 419 42.65 -8.10 90.09
CA ILE A 419 42.71 -7.76 91.51
C ILE A 419 42.56 -9.03 92.36
N LYS A 420 41.54 -9.86 92.10
CA LYS A 420 41.35 -11.12 92.83
C LYS A 420 42.51 -12.10 92.67
N THR A 421 43.14 -12.17 91.50
CA THR A 421 44.33 -13.03 91.32
C THR A 421 45.53 -12.51 92.09
N LYS A 422 45.72 -11.19 92.20
CA LYS A 422 46.75 -10.61 93.10
C LYS A 422 46.47 -10.92 94.57
N GLU A 423 45.24 -10.77 95.03
CA GLU A 423 44.85 -11.11 96.42
C GLU A 423 45.08 -12.60 96.73
N VAL A 424 44.77 -13.50 95.79
CA VAL A 424 45.04 -14.94 95.94
C VAL A 424 46.54 -15.23 95.97
N GLN A 425 47.34 -14.52 95.16
CA GLN A 425 48.80 -14.67 95.17
C GLN A 425 49.41 -14.22 96.51
N GLU A 426 48.99 -13.06 97.03
CA GLU A 426 49.44 -12.54 98.34
C GLU A 426 49.01 -13.44 99.50
N SER A 427 47.78 -13.99 99.45
CA SER A 427 47.31 -14.97 100.43
C SER A 427 48.09 -16.29 100.37
N LYS A 428 48.57 -16.68 99.18
CA LYS A 428 49.37 -17.90 99.00
C LYS A 428 50.79 -17.72 99.54
N GLU A 429 51.42 -16.57 99.27
CA GLU A 429 52.76 -16.24 99.80
C GLU A 429 52.76 -16.14 101.33
N THR A 430 51.73 -15.53 101.93
CA THR A 430 51.58 -15.45 103.39
C THR A 430 51.34 -16.81 104.03
N ALA A 431 50.56 -17.69 103.39
CA ALA A 431 50.37 -19.07 103.85
C ALA A 431 51.67 -19.89 103.78
N GLU A 432 52.48 -19.73 102.74
CA GLU A 432 53.78 -20.42 102.62
C GLU A 432 54.79 -19.97 103.70
N ILE A 433 54.79 -18.69 104.07
CA ILE A 433 55.63 -18.17 105.17
C ILE A 433 55.18 -18.76 106.52
N LEU A 434 53.87 -18.80 106.78
CA LEU A 434 53.31 -19.40 108.00
C LEU A 434 53.61 -20.90 108.11
N VAL A 435 53.51 -21.65 107.01
CA VAL A 435 53.86 -23.09 106.99
C VAL A 435 55.34 -23.30 107.29
N LYS A 436 56.24 -22.42 106.84
CA LYS A 436 57.67 -22.51 107.18
C LYS A 436 57.92 -22.22 108.66
N GLN A 437 57.31 -21.17 109.21
CA GLN A 437 57.46 -20.82 110.63
C GLN A 437 56.93 -21.92 111.56
N VAL A 438 55.77 -22.51 111.24
CA VAL A 438 55.21 -23.62 112.03
C VAL A 438 56.12 -24.85 111.99
N ASN A 439 56.78 -25.13 110.85
CA ASN A 439 57.72 -26.25 110.76
C ASN A 439 59.02 -25.97 111.54
N GLU A 440 59.51 -24.73 111.56
CA GLU A 440 60.69 -24.34 112.34
C GLU A 440 60.40 -24.42 113.86
N GLU A 441 59.26 -23.91 114.33
CA GLU A 441 58.86 -24.02 115.73
C GLU A 441 58.63 -25.46 116.17
N LYS A 442 58.08 -26.30 115.27
CA LYS A 442 57.87 -27.72 115.56
C LYS A 442 59.19 -28.49 115.67
N ALA A 443 60.18 -28.17 114.85
CA ALA A 443 61.52 -28.78 114.94
C ALA A 443 62.22 -28.43 116.27
N ILE A 444 62.09 -27.18 116.74
CA ILE A 444 62.65 -26.73 118.02
C ILE A 444 61.95 -27.43 119.20
N ALA A 445 60.62 -27.56 119.14
CA ALA A 445 59.86 -28.25 120.19
C ALA A 445 60.15 -29.76 120.28
N GLU A 446 60.38 -30.43 119.14
CA GLU A 446 60.78 -31.85 119.12
C GLU A 446 62.21 -32.06 119.70
N GLU A 447 63.11 -31.09 119.49
CA GLU A 447 64.46 -31.13 120.05
C GLU A 447 64.45 -30.91 121.58
N GLU A 448 63.68 -29.94 122.09
CA GLU A 448 63.51 -29.70 123.53
C GLU A 448 62.82 -30.87 124.26
N LEU A 449 61.84 -31.53 123.62
CA LEU A 449 61.18 -32.72 124.15
C LEU A 449 62.18 -33.89 124.32
N SER A 450 63.05 -34.11 123.34
CA SER A 450 64.06 -35.18 123.40
C SER A 450 65.07 -34.98 124.53
N ALA A 451 65.46 -33.73 124.81
CA ALA A 451 66.36 -33.38 125.90
C ALA A 451 65.70 -33.58 127.28
N ALA A 452 64.41 -33.30 127.40
CA ALA A 452 63.65 -33.51 128.64
C ALA A 452 63.40 -35.00 128.95
N GLU A 453 63.23 -35.86 127.94
CA GLU A 453 63.04 -37.31 128.13
C GLU A 453 64.28 -38.02 128.70
N VAL A 454 65.48 -37.55 128.36
CA VAL A 454 66.74 -38.10 128.90
C VAL A 454 66.87 -37.82 130.40
N ILE A 455 66.53 -36.60 130.82
CA ILE A 455 66.60 -36.18 132.24
C ILE A 455 65.53 -36.90 133.08
N LEU A 456 64.34 -37.16 132.51
CA LEU A 456 63.27 -37.90 133.20
C LEU A 456 63.67 -39.38 133.46
N LYS A 457 64.33 -40.04 132.50
CA LYS A 457 64.80 -41.43 132.67
C LYS A 457 65.90 -41.57 133.73
N GLU A 458 66.82 -40.61 133.81
CA GLU A 458 67.85 -40.59 134.87
C GLU A 458 67.24 -40.34 136.26
N ALA A 459 66.17 -39.53 136.34
CA ALA A 459 65.43 -39.33 137.58
C ALA A 459 64.58 -40.55 138.01
N GLU A 460 64.03 -41.33 137.06
CA GLU A 460 63.30 -42.57 137.35
C GLU A 460 64.20 -43.71 137.84
N GLU A 461 65.45 -43.80 137.37
CA GLU A 461 66.41 -44.80 137.87
C GLU A 461 66.95 -44.47 139.27
N ALA A 462 67.09 -43.19 139.62
CA ALA A 462 67.55 -42.76 140.95
C ALA A 462 66.54 -43.06 142.08
N VAL A 463 65.23 -43.15 141.76
CA VAL A 463 64.17 -43.45 142.75
C VAL A 463 64.06 -44.95 143.07
N LYS A 464 64.57 -45.86 142.22
CA LYS A 464 64.55 -47.31 142.49
C LYS A 464 65.66 -47.82 143.44
N LYS A 465 66.64 -46.99 143.81
CA LYS A 465 67.75 -47.38 144.72
C LYS A 465 67.57 -47.01 146.20
N HIS A 466 66.42 -46.46 146.60
CA HIS A 466 66.08 -46.20 148.00
C HIS A 466 64.71 -46.76 148.39
N LYS A 467 64.67 -48.03 148.83
CA LYS A 467 64.00 -48.46 150.06
C LYS A 467 64.25 -49.95 150.35
N TYR A 468 64.60 -50.18 151.62
CA TYR A 468 64.61 -51.44 152.35
C TYR A 468 63.21 -52.05 152.49
#